data_AF-A0ABD5W0V4-F1
#
_entry.id   AF-A0ABD5W0V4-F1
#
_cell.length_a   1.000
_cell.length_b   1.000
_cell.length_c   1.000
_cell.angle_alpha   90.00
_cell.angle_beta   90.00
_cell.angle_gamma   90.00
#
_symmetry.space_group_name_H-M   'P 1'
#
loop_
_entity.id
_entity.type
_entity.pdbx_description
1 polymer ?
#
loop_
_entity_poly.entity_id
_entity_poly.type
_entity_poly.pdbx_seq_one_letter_code
_entity_poly.pdbx_strand_id
1 'polypeptide(L)'
;MSEEWQASALDGGKSETHTVTVPGKPAQLAGSDAVKYRTRFPDPRDPGDDVALLELRGLYAHAEIDVTGDRIGGTGALRHDAYFDPCRVAFVPYEDNEVVVTCRRPQDRFGGIHDTDQVPEGERVPGIWWGMTLDGRPLPTSRT
;
A
#
# COMPACT_ATOMS: atom_id res chain seq x y z
N MET A 1 -8.41 7.23 -8.09
CA MET A 1 -7.36 8.09 -8.64
C MET A 1 -6.22 7.20 -9.11
N SER A 2 -5.64 7.45 -10.28
CA SER A 2 -4.30 6.91 -10.61
C SER A 2 -3.29 7.92 -10.07
N GLU A 3 -2.71 7.62 -8.93
CA GLU A 3 -1.82 8.56 -8.25
C GLU A 3 -0.38 8.28 -8.68
N GLU A 4 0.43 9.33 -8.77
CA GLU A 4 1.88 9.18 -8.92
C GLU A 4 2.47 8.80 -7.57
N TRP A 5 3.21 7.70 -7.54
CA TRP A 5 3.87 7.19 -6.35
C TRP A 5 5.38 7.20 -6.55
N GLN A 6 6.11 7.34 -5.46
CA GLN A 6 7.54 7.09 -5.41
C GLN A 6 7.76 5.64 -5.00
N ALA A 7 8.42 4.85 -5.84
CA ALA A 7 8.71 3.45 -5.56
C ALA A 7 10.22 3.16 -5.58
N SER A 8 10.68 2.30 -4.68
CA SER A 8 12.08 1.90 -4.58
C SER A 8 12.22 0.46 -4.10
N ALA A 9 13.17 -0.29 -4.66
CA ALA A 9 13.57 -1.61 -4.16
C ALA A 9 14.19 -1.51 -2.76
N LEU A 10 13.99 -2.52 -1.89
CA LEU A 10 14.60 -2.56 -0.55
C LEU A 10 15.78 -3.55 -0.46
N ASP A 11 16.27 -4.02 -1.60
CA ASP A 11 17.27 -5.09 -1.69
C ASP A 11 18.70 -4.53 -1.50
N GLY A 12 19.11 -4.33 -0.23
CA GLY A 12 20.51 -4.34 0.21
C GLY A 12 21.50 -3.27 -0.32
N GLY A 13 21.09 -2.30 -1.13
CA GLY A 13 21.94 -1.24 -1.68
C GLY A 13 21.19 0.08 -1.91
N LYS A 14 21.87 1.13 -2.40
CA LYS A 14 21.26 2.45 -2.69
C LYS A 14 20.01 2.27 -3.55
N SER A 15 18.85 2.35 -2.89
CA SER A 15 17.54 2.22 -3.52
C SER A 15 17.29 3.45 -4.39
N GLU A 16 17.44 3.30 -5.71
CA GLU A 16 16.97 4.30 -6.65
C GLU A 16 15.46 4.44 -6.50
N THR A 17 14.99 5.69 -6.46
CA THR A 17 13.57 5.99 -6.32
C THR A 17 13.04 6.36 -7.70
N HIS A 18 11.95 5.73 -8.11
CA HIS A 18 11.29 5.94 -9.38
C HIS A 18 9.87 6.47 -9.17
N THR A 19 9.45 7.43 -10.01
CA THR A 19 8.03 7.76 -10.12
C THR A 19 7.30 6.65 -10.87
N VAL A 20 6.25 6.11 -10.29
CA VAL A 20 5.44 5.02 -10.85
C VAL A 20 3.95 5.35 -10.73
N THR A 21 3.13 4.70 -11.54
CA THR A 21 1.67 4.81 -11.46
C THR A 21 1.08 3.64 -10.68
N VAL A 22 0.13 3.93 -9.80
CA VAL A 22 -0.68 2.93 -9.11
C VAL A 22 -2.15 3.09 -9.55
N PRO A 23 -2.87 2.00 -9.89
CA PRO A 23 -2.42 0.60 -9.96
C PRO A 23 -1.39 0.33 -11.06
N GLY A 24 -0.49 -0.63 -10.82
CA GLY A 24 0.47 -1.04 -11.85
C GLY A 24 1.48 -2.09 -11.41
N LYS A 25 2.29 -2.52 -12.39
CA LYS A 25 3.43 -3.43 -12.23
C LYS A 25 4.69 -2.71 -12.73
N PRO A 26 5.44 -2.02 -11.87
CA PRO A 26 6.59 -1.23 -12.31
C PRO A 26 7.74 -2.15 -12.74
N ALA A 27 7.88 -2.37 -14.04
CA ALA A 27 8.87 -3.29 -14.62
C ALA A 27 10.33 -2.93 -14.29
N GLN A 28 10.60 -1.68 -13.92
CA GLN A 28 11.92 -1.21 -13.49
C GLN A 28 12.34 -1.83 -12.14
N LEU A 29 11.38 -2.34 -11.38
CA LEU A 29 11.56 -2.99 -10.08
C LEU A 29 11.38 -4.51 -10.18
N ALA A 30 11.47 -5.07 -11.38
CA ALA A 30 11.47 -6.50 -11.62
C ALA A 30 12.66 -7.18 -10.92
N GLY A 31 12.42 -8.36 -10.35
CA GLY A 31 13.41 -9.12 -9.61
C GLY A 31 13.58 -8.72 -8.13
N SER A 32 12.94 -7.63 -7.68
CA SER A 32 13.05 -7.20 -6.28
C SER A 32 12.29 -8.10 -5.30
N ASP A 33 12.92 -8.36 -4.16
CA ASP A 33 12.30 -9.11 -3.07
C ASP A 33 11.34 -8.24 -2.26
N ALA A 34 11.59 -6.93 -2.21
CA ALA A 34 10.70 -6.00 -1.57
C ALA A 34 10.70 -4.63 -2.26
N VAL A 35 9.51 -4.03 -2.38
CA VAL A 35 9.30 -2.72 -2.96
C VAL A 35 8.58 -1.84 -1.95
N LYS A 36 9.14 -0.65 -1.71
CA LYS A 36 8.52 0.41 -0.92
C LYS A 36 7.87 1.42 -1.85
N TYR A 37 6.57 1.62 -1.69
CA TYR A 37 5.77 2.66 -2.34
C TYR A 37 5.49 3.78 -1.34
N ARG A 38 5.57 5.03 -1.78
CA ARG A 38 5.25 6.22 -0.99
C ARG A 38 4.47 7.23 -1.82
N THR A 39 3.43 7.80 -1.24
CA THR A 39 2.79 9.01 -1.77
C THR A 39 2.38 9.95 -0.64
N ARG A 40 2.11 11.21 -0.99
CA ARG A 40 1.64 12.25 -0.06
C ARG A 40 0.31 12.81 -0.51
N PHE A 41 -0.51 13.21 0.45
CA PHE A 41 -1.86 13.70 0.21
C PHE A 41 -2.29 14.67 1.33
N PRO A 42 -3.10 15.69 1.01
CA PRO A 42 -3.70 16.56 2.03
C PRO A 42 -4.77 15.82 2.83
N ASP A 43 -5.31 16.41 3.90
CA ASP A 43 -6.50 15.88 4.59
C ASP A 43 -7.63 15.59 3.57
N PRO A 44 -8.05 14.32 3.39
CA PRO A 44 -9.05 13.94 2.39
C PRO A 44 -10.49 14.08 2.90
N ARG A 45 -10.69 14.52 4.16
CA ARG A 45 -12.03 14.58 4.78
C ARG A 45 -12.82 15.79 4.30
N ASP A 46 -14.10 15.58 4.06
CA ASP A 46 -15.06 16.67 3.89
C ASP A 46 -15.53 17.20 5.26
N PRO A 47 -16.08 18.43 5.34
CA PRO A 47 -16.71 18.93 6.55
C PRO A 47 -17.82 17.98 7.05
N GLY A 48 -17.63 17.42 8.25
CA GLY A 48 -18.57 16.46 8.85
C GLY A 48 -18.10 15.01 8.83
N ASP A 49 -17.00 14.70 8.15
CA ASP A 49 -16.30 13.44 8.31
C ASP A 49 -15.40 13.45 9.55
N ASP A 50 -15.36 12.32 10.24
CA ASP A 50 -14.55 12.16 11.45
C ASP A 50 -13.17 11.58 11.14
N VAL A 51 -13.10 10.64 10.20
CA VAL A 51 -11.89 9.86 9.88
C VAL A 51 -11.67 9.75 8.38
N ALA A 52 -10.42 9.54 7.97
CA ALA A 52 -10.08 9.11 6.61
C ALA A 52 -10.04 7.57 6.55
N LEU A 53 -10.52 7.00 5.44
CA LEU A 53 -10.44 5.57 5.15
C LEU A 53 -9.59 5.34 3.90
N LEU A 54 -8.39 4.80 4.12
CA LEU A 54 -7.55 4.25 3.07
C LEU A 54 -7.97 2.81 2.77
N GLU A 55 -8.28 2.49 1.51
CA GLU A 55 -8.51 1.13 1.04
C GLU A 55 -7.52 0.79 -0.09
N LEU A 56 -6.68 -0.21 0.15
CA LEU A 56 -5.85 -0.85 -0.88
C LEU A 56 -6.64 -2.06 -1.39
N ARG A 57 -7.10 -2.03 -2.63
CA ARG A 57 -8.05 -3.02 -3.19
C ARG A 57 -7.48 -4.42 -3.35
N GLY A 58 -6.17 -4.55 -3.18
CA GLY A 58 -5.44 -5.79 -3.17
C GLY A 58 -3.95 -5.50 -3.25
N LEU A 59 -3.16 -6.33 -2.59
CA LEU A 59 -1.71 -6.25 -2.60
C LEU A 59 -1.18 -7.57 -3.12
N TYR A 60 -0.28 -7.48 -4.10
CA TYR A 60 0.42 -8.66 -4.58
C TYR A 60 1.65 -8.83 -3.69
N ALA A 61 1.51 -9.73 -2.71
CA ALA A 61 2.46 -10.10 -1.65
C ALA A 61 2.21 -9.49 -0.25
N HIS A 62 2.95 -9.98 0.75
CA HIS A 62 2.88 -9.53 2.13
C HIS A 62 3.15 -8.02 2.20
N ALA A 63 2.34 -7.29 2.95
CA ALA A 63 2.47 -5.84 3.00
C ALA A 63 2.48 -5.28 4.41
N GLU A 64 3.28 -4.23 4.58
CA GLU A 64 3.25 -3.34 5.74
C GLU A 64 2.80 -1.95 5.28
N ILE A 65 1.75 -1.43 5.91
CA ILE A 65 1.14 -0.14 5.59
C ILE A 65 1.37 0.80 6.77
N ASP A 66 2.07 1.89 6.53
CA ASP A 66 2.27 2.98 7.47
C ASP A 66 1.60 4.25 6.92
N VAL A 67 0.86 4.96 7.77
CA VAL A 67 0.19 6.20 7.42
C VAL A 67 0.42 7.21 8.52
N THR A 68 0.77 8.43 8.16
CA THR A 68 0.84 9.54 9.12
C THR A 68 -0.56 9.90 9.61
N GLY A 69 -0.66 10.36 10.84
CA GLY A 69 -1.93 10.59 11.52
C GLY A 69 -2.20 9.52 12.58
N ASP A 70 -3.35 9.63 13.23
CA ASP A 70 -3.69 8.75 14.34
C ASP A 70 -4.55 7.59 13.84
N ARG A 71 -3.93 6.42 13.65
CA ARG A 71 -4.62 5.22 13.19
C ARG A 71 -5.65 4.74 14.21
N ILE A 72 -6.86 4.47 13.73
CA ILE A 72 -7.93 3.86 14.52
C ILE A 72 -7.67 2.36 14.65
N GLY A 73 -7.80 1.82 15.86
CA GLY A 73 -7.65 0.38 16.10
C GLY A 73 -6.20 -0.10 16.25
N GLY A 74 -5.23 0.79 16.49
CA GLY A 74 -3.88 0.42 16.91
C GLY A 74 -2.82 1.46 16.55
N THR A 75 -1.58 1.21 16.96
CA THR A 75 -0.43 2.07 16.65
C THR A 75 0.55 1.38 15.70
N GLY A 76 1.36 2.16 15.00
CA GLY A 76 2.37 1.68 14.04
C GLY A 76 1.78 1.03 12.79
N ALA A 77 2.68 0.44 12.00
CA ALA A 77 2.36 -0.17 10.71
C ALA A 77 1.35 -1.31 10.82
N LEU A 78 0.38 -1.34 9.90
CA LEU A 78 -0.56 -2.43 9.73
C LEU A 78 0.07 -3.51 8.84
N ARG A 79 0.07 -4.76 9.30
CA ARG A 79 0.46 -5.92 8.50
C ARG A 79 -0.75 -6.49 7.75
N HIS A 80 -0.56 -6.78 6.48
CA HIS A 80 -1.56 -7.39 5.60
C HIS A 80 -0.95 -8.57 4.87
N ASP A 81 -1.36 -9.78 5.27
CA ASP A 81 -0.80 -11.05 4.79
C ASP A 81 -1.80 -11.84 3.92
N ALA A 82 -2.73 -11.13 3.26
CA ALA A 82 -3.73 -11.72 2.39
C ALA A 82 -3.61 -11.19 0.96
N TYR A 83 -3.51 -12.12 0.01
CA TYR A 83 -3.50 -11.83 -1.42
C TYR A 83 -4.92 -11.51 -1.88
N PHE A 84 -5.08 -10.50 -2.74
CA PHE A 84 -6.36 -10.10 -3.35
C PHE A 84 -7.41 -9.53 -2.38
N ASP A 85 -7.29 -9.76 -1.07
CA ASP A 85 -8.18 -9.17 -0.07
C ASP A 85 -7.87 -7.68 0.13
N PRO A 86 -8.90 -6.82 0.16
CA PRO A 86 -8.71 -5.41 0.44
C PRO A 86 -8.12 -5.18 1.84
N CYS A 87 -7.09 -4.33 1.92
CA CYS A 87 -6.57 -3.81 3.18
C CYS A 87 -7.20 -2.45 3.45
N ARG A 88 -7.76 -2.25 4.66
CA ARG A 88 -8.44 -1.01 5.06
C ARG A 88 -7.79 -0.40 6.29
N VAL A 89 -7.46 0.88 6.22
CA VAL A 89 -6.86 1.65 7.32
C VAL A 89 -7.70 2.89 7.58
N ALA A 90 -8.34 2.94 8.75
CA ALA A 90 -9.01 4.15 9.22
C ALA A 90 -8.06 4.96 10.12
N PHE A 91 -7.98 6.28 9.94
CA PHE A 91 -7.10 7.15 10.70
C PHE A 91 -7.63 8.59 10.78
N VAL A 92 -7.18 9.34 11.77
CA VAL A 92 -7.38 10.79 11.84
C VAL A 92 -6.19 11.46 11.12
N PRO A 93 -6.40 12.06 9.94
CA PRO A 93 -5.33 12.68 9.17
C PRO A 93 -4.86 14.01 9.79
N TYR A 94 -3.62 14.38 9.48
CA TYR A 94 -3.09 15.74 9.63
C TYR A 94 -3.39 16.57 8.37
N GLU A 95 -2.91 17.81 8.30
CA GLU A 95 -3.06 18.67 7.12
C GLU A 95 -2.32 18.11 5.89
N ASP A 96 -1.08 17.63 6.10
CA ASP A 96 -0.26 16.94 5.10
C ASP A 96 0.05 15.53 5.62
N ASN A 97 -0.20 14.53 4.78
CA ASN A 97 -0.08 13.13 5.14
C ASN A 97 0.80 12.37 4.15
N GLU A 98 1.43 11.31 4.64
CA GLU A 98 2.20 10.36 3.86
C GLU A 98 1.66 8.95 4.11
N VAL A 99 1.50 8.16 3.04
CA VAL A 99 1.29 6.73 3.13
C VAL A 99 2.49 6.01 2.54
N VAL A 100 2.95 5.00 3.27
CA VAL A 100 4.03 4.10 2.87
C VAL A 100 3.50 2.69 2.84
N VAL A 101 3.62 2.02 1.70
CA VAL A 101 3.26 0.62 1.52
C VAL A 101 4.52 -0.15 1.16
N THR A 102 4.93 -1.08 2.02
CA THR A 102 6.07 -1.96 1.74
C THR A 102 5.54 -3.33 1.37
N CYS A 103 5.65 -3.72 0.10
CA CYS A 103 5.28 -5.04 -0.39
C CYS A 103 6.52 -5.93 -0.43
N ARG A 104 6.44 -7.14 0.11
CA ARG A 104 7.52 -8.13 0.15
C ARG A 104 7.06 -9.40 -0.53
N ARG A 105 7.86 -9.92 -1.46
CA ARG A 105 7.62 -11.14 -2.19
C ARG A 105 7.19 -12.28 -1.24
N PRO A 106 6.25 -13.14 -1.66
CA PRO A 106 5.81 -14.28 -0.87
C PRO A 106 6.99 -15.20 -0.53
N GLN A 107 7.12 -15.58 0.75
CA GLN A 107 8.03 -16.65 1.18
C GLN A 107 7.28 -17.96 1.48
N ASP A 108 5.94 -17.95 1.33
CA ASP A 108 5.06 -19.08 1.63
C ASP A 108 4.83 -19.99 0.41
N ARG A 109 3.92 -20.96 0.52
CA ARG A 109 3.64 -21.97 -0.52
C ARG A 109 3.10 -21.37 -1.84
N PHE A 110 2.60 -20.13 -1.86
CA PHE A 110 2.32 -19.42 -3.13
C PHE A 110 3.62 -19.06 -3.87
N GLY A 111 4.73 -18.91 -3.16
CA GLY A 111 6.07 -18.87 -3.70
C GLY A 111 6.37 -20.07 -4.61
N GLY A 112 5.79 -21.25 -4.38
CA GLY A 112 6.03 -22.46 -5.19
C GLY A 112 5.50 -22.40 -6.63
N ILE A 113 4.42 -21.66 -6.90
CA ILE A 113 3.96 -21.36 -8.28
C ILE A 113 4.83 -20.24 -8.89
N HIS A 114 5.49 -19.43 -8.07
CA HIS A 114 6.41 -18.38 -8.49
C HIS A 114 7.89 -18.79 -8.48
N ASP A 115 8.21 -20.02 -8.06
CA ASP A 115 9.54 -20.64 -8.12
C ASP A 115 9.72 -21.48 -9.39
N THR A 116 8.64 -21.68 -10.13
CA THR A 116 8.70 -22.20 -11.50
C THR A 116 8.97 -21.02 -12.42
N ASP A 117 9.95 -21.08 -13.32
CA ASP A 117 10.28 -20.02 -14.33
C ASP A 117 9.15 -19.67 -15.33
N GLN A 118 7.88 -19.96 -14.98
CA GLN A 118 6.70 -19.87 -15.83
C GLN A 118 6.02 -18.49 -15.80
N VAL A 119 6.37 -17.61 -14.86
CA VAL A 119 5.83 -16.24 -14.80
C VAL A 119 6.96 -15.25 -15.04
N PRO A 120 6.87 -14.36 -16.05
CA PRO A 120 7.91 -13.36 -16.33
C PRO A 120 8.21 -12.49 -15.10
N GLU A 121 9.46 -12.06 -14.92
CA GLU A 121 9.88 -11.27 -13.75
C GLU A 121 9.08 -9.98 -13.57
N GLY A 122 8.70 -9.31 -14.67
CA GLY A 122 7.85 -8.12 -14.64
C GLY A 122 6.42 -8.38 -14.14
N GLU A 123 5.97 -9.64 -14.13
CA GLU A 123 4.69 -10.06 -13.56
C GLU A 123 4.82 -10.58 -12.12
N ARG A 124 6.00 -10.46 -11.51
CA ARG A 124 6.26 -10.89 -10.13
C ARG A 124 6.52 -9.75 -9.16
N VAL A 125 6.51 -8.51 -9.64
CA VAL A 125 6.84 -7.33 -8.84
C VAL A 125 5.85 -7.19 -7.67
N PRO A 126 6.31 -7.25 -6.41
CA PRO A 126 5.47 -6.97 -5.25
C PRO A 126 4.88 -5.57 -5.34
N GLY A 127 3.56 -5.41 -5.16
CA GLY A 127 2.98 -4.08 -5.30
C GLY A 127 1.46 -3.94 -5.22
N ILE A 128 1.04 -2.69 -5.45
CA ILE A 128 -0.36 -2.24 -5.42
C ILE A 128 -0.96 -2.42 -6.82
N TRP A 129 -1.41 -3.63 -7.14
CA TRP A 129 -1.87 -3.96 -8.49
C TRP A 129 -3.32 -3.57 -8.77
N TRP A 130 -4.16 -3.49 -7.74
CA TRP A 130 -5.60 -3.24 -7.89
C TRP A 130 -6.02 -1.83 -7.49
N GLY A 131 -5.06 -1.02 -7.05
CA GLY A 131 -5.23 0.40 -6.80
C GLY A 131 -5.65 0.72 -5.38
N MET A 132 -5.90 2.01 -5.16
CA MET A 132 -6.20 2.61 -3.87
C MET A 132 -7.42 3.52 -3.98
N THR A 133 -8.19 3.60 -2.91
CA THR A 133 -9.12 4.70 -2.64
C THR A 133 -8.83 5.33 -1.29
N LEU A 134 -9.10 6.62 -1.18
CA LEU A 134 -8.94 7.40 0.03
C LEU A 134 -10.11 8.35 0.12
N ASP A 135 -10.96 8.15 1.13
CA ASP A 135 -12.19 8.91 1.30
C ASP A 135 -12.40 9.26 2.78
N GLY A 136 -12.93 10.45 3.05
CA GLY A 136 -13.48 10.78 4.37
C GLY A 136 -14.71 9.93 4.72
N ARG A 137 -14.88 9.63 6.01
CA ARG A 137 -16.02 8.88 6.54
C ARG A 137 -16.47 9.46 7.89
N PRO A 138 -17.78 9.56 8.12
CA PRO A 138 -18.29 9.74 9.47
C PRO A 138 -18.07 8.47 10.27
N LEU A 139 -17.75 8.60 11.56
CA LEU A 139 -17.84 7.47 12.47
C LEU A 139 -19.32 7.13 12.67
N PRO A 140 -19.69 5.84 12.80
CA PRO A 140 -21.04 5.50 13.20
C PRO A 140 -21.29 6.16 14.55
N THR A 141 -22.13 7.19 14.57
CA THR A 141 -22.39 8.01 15.74
C THR A 141 -22.65 7.11 16.94
N SER A 142 -21.84 7.19 18.00
CA SER A 142 -22.35 6.97 19.34
C SER A 142 -23.32 8.11 19.61
N ARG A 143 -24.53 7.99 19.10
CA ARG A 143 -25.62 8.91 19.36
C ARG A 143 -26.01 8.70 20.82
N THR A 144 -25.34 9.43 21.71
CA THR A 144 -25.75 9.60 23.11
C THR A 144 -26.39 10.97 23.25
#